data_AF-A0A6N6W9F0-F1
#
_entry.id   AF-A0A6N6W9F0-F1
#
_cell.length_a   1.000
_cell.length_b   1.000
_cell.length_c   1.000
_cell.angle_alpha   90.00
_cell.angle_beta   90.00
_cell.angle_gamma   90.00
#
_symmetry.space_group_name_H-M   'P 1'
#
loop_
_entity.id
_entity.type
_entity.pdbx_description
1 polymer ?
#
loop_
_entity_poly.entity_id
_entity_poly.type
_entity_poly.pdbx_seq_one_letter_code
_entity_poly.pdbx_strand_id
1 'polypeptide(L)' 'MDMHWTIYLQRDGADENVPLARFQRPLEGATPADSGLSMSEARSLLSSLQQVVAQGQIRAYDCLRRPKIQPHVGIAPTEN' A
#
# COMPACT_ATOMS: atom_id res chain seq x y z
N MET A 1 14.51 -26.48 5.29
CA MET A 1 13.36 -25.62 5.68
C MET A 1 13.66 -24.21 5.18
N ASP A 2 12.64 -23.42 4.81
CA ASP A 2 12.82 -22.03 4.39
C ASP A 2 12.12 -21.07 5.36
N MET A 3 12.76 -19.93 5.62
CA MET A 3 12.18 -18.80 6.33
C MET A 3 11.45 -17.91 5.33
N HIS A 4 10.14 -17.73 5.55
CA HIS A 4 9.32 -16.81 4.79
C HIS A 4 8.82 -15.70 5.71
N TRP A 5 9.03 -14.46 5.30
CA TRP A 5 8.54 -13.31 6.04
C TRP A 5 8.04 -12.24 5.08
N THR A 6 6.94 -11.61 5.46
CA THR A 6 6.28 -10.56 4.68
C THR A 6 6.27 -9.30 5.52
N ILE A 7 6.72 -8.20 4.93
CA ILE A 7 6.67 -6.88 5.56
C ILE A 7 5.37 -6.22 5.14
N TYR A 8 4.59 -5.79 6.13
CA TYR A 8 3.33 -5.10 5.94
C TYR A 8 3.48 -3.63 6.32
N LEU A 9 2.78 -2.76 5.59
CA LEU A 9 2.51 -1.39 5.99
C LEU A 9 1.18 -1.37 6.74
N GLN A 10 1.22 -0.93 7.98
CA GLN A 10 0.04 -0.57 8.75
C GLN A 10 -0.04 0.96 8.80
N ARG A 11 -1.19 1.51 8.41
CA ARG A 11 -1.44 2.94 8.57
C ARG A 11 -2.19 3.17 9.86
N ASP A 12 -1.80 4.21 10.59
CA ASP A 12 -2.49 4.55 11.83
C ASP A 12 -3.96 4.89 11.55
N GLY A 13 -4.86 4.26 12.31
CA GLY A 13 -6.31 4.35 12.12
C GLY A 13 -6.89 3.58 10.92
N ALA A 14 -6.11 2.79 10.18
CA ALA A 14 -6.61 1.88 9.15
C ALA A 14 -6.48 0.42 9.59
N ASP A 15 -7.55 -0.36 9.41
CA ASP A 15 -7.58 -1.79 9.76
C ASP A 15 -6.93 -2.67 8.67
N GLU A 16 -6.47 -2.06 7.58
CA GLU A 16 -5.90 -2.76 6.43
C GLU A 16 -4.37 -2.79 6.48
N ASN A 17 -3.81 -4.00 6.48
CA ASN A 17 -2.38 -4.24 6.32
C ASN A 17 -2.04 -4.41 4.83
N VAL A 18 -1.22 -3.50 4.29
CA VAL A 18 -0.80 -3.58 2.88
C VAL A 18 0.54 -4.33 2.79
N PRO A 19 0.63 -5.49 2.13
CA PRO A 19 1.89 -6.20 1.95
C PRO A 19 2.83 -5.38 1.05
N LEU A 20 4.04 -5.09 1.53
CA LEU A 20 5.05 -4.32 0.79
C LEU A 20 6.09 -5.20 0.10
N ALA A 21 6.57 -6.23 0.81
CA ALA A 21 7.61 -7.12 0.30
C ALA A 21 7.51 -8.49 0.99
N ARG A 22 7.89 -9.53 0.25
CA ARG A 22 8.01 -10.90 0.77
C ARG A 22 9.42 -11.40 0.49
N PHE A 23 10.06 -11.94 1.51
CA PHE A 23 11.38 -12.53 1.43
C PHE A 23 11.30 -14.02 1.74
N GLN A 24 12.10 -14.81 1.03
CA GLN A 24 12.27 -16.23 1.24
C GLN A 24 13.76 -16.51 1.31
N ARG A 25 14.19 -17.16 2.40
CA ARG A 25 15.59 -17.54 2.59
C ARG A 25 15.70 -18.96 3.14
N PRO A 26 16.73 -19.72 2.79
CA PRO A 26 17.00 -21.02 3.42
C PRO A 26 17.25 -20.83 4.92
N LEU A 27 16.68 -21.71 5.77
CA LEU A 27 17.02 -21.76 7.20
C LEU A 27 18.32 -22.53 7.45
N GLU A 28 18.73 -23.37 6.50
CA GLU A 28 19.92 -24.20 6.64
C GLU A 28 21.18 -23.34 6.56
N GLY A 29 21.96 -23.30 7.64
CA GLY A 29 23.14 -22.44 7.75
C GLY A 29 22.85 -20.96 8.03
N ALA A 30 21.59 -20.58 8.25
CA ALA A 30 21.24 -19.20 8.59
C ALA A 30 21.80 -18.82 9.97
N THR A 31 22.49 -17.68 10.02
CA THR A 31 23.01 -17.08 11.24
C THR A 31 22.13 -15.91 11.68
N PRO A 32 22.25 -15.43 12.94
CA PRO A 32 21.55 -14.21 13.36
C PRO A 32 21.83 -12.99 12.47
N ALA A 33 23.00 -12.92 11.83
CA ALA A 33 23.33 -11.84 10.88
C ALA A 33 22.44 -11.88 9.62
N ASP A 34 21.91 -13.06 9.26
CA ASP A 34 20.98 -13.26 8.15
C ASP A 34 19.53 -12.90 8.51
N SER A 35 19.29 -12.32 9.69
CA SER A 35 17.97 -11.81 10.09
C SER A 35 17.75 -10.36 9.60
N GLY A 36 18.78 -9.71 9.07
CA GLY A 36 18.70 -8.35 8.53
C GLY A 36 18.23 -8.30 7.07
N LEU A 37 17.90 -7.10 6.60
CA LEU A 37 17.71 -6.83 5.17
C LEU A 37 19.06 -6.59 4.51
N SER A 38 19.33 -7.27 3.40
CA SER A 38 20.42 -6.86 2.51
C SER A 38 20.10 -5.51 1.86
N MET A 39 21.12 -4.84 1.32
CA MET A 39 20.93 -3.56 0.66
C MET A 39 20.01 -3.64 -0.57
N SER A 40 20.00 -4.75 -1.31
CA SER A 40 19.06 -4.95 -2.42
C SER A 40 17.63 -5.07 -1.92
N GLU A 41 17.39 -5.87 -0.89
CA GLU A 41 16.06 -6.05 -0.30
C GLU A 41 15.54 -4.77 0.34
N ALA A 42 16.40 -4.02 1.03
CA ALA A 42 16.06 -2.71 1.59
C ALA A 42 15.67 -1.71 0.49
N ARG A 43 16.38 -1.68 -0.64
CA ARG A 43 16.03 -0.84 -1.79
C ARG A 43 14.69 -1.24 -2.41
N SER A 44 14.46 -2.54 -2.60
CA SER A 44 13.19 -3.04 -3.11
C SER A 44 12.03 -2.68 -2.18
N LEU A 45 12.21 -2.86 -0.86
CA LEU A 45 11.23 -2.49 0.15
C LEU A 45 10.92 -0.99 0.11
N LEU A 46 11.96 -0.14 0.05
CA LEU A 46 11.79 1.31 -0.01
C LEU A 46 11.02 1.74 -1.27
N SER A 47 11.31 1.13 -2.42
CA SER A 47 10.59 1.42 -3.66
C SER A 47 9.11 1.04 -3.57
N SER A 48 8.78 -0.15 -3.04
CA SER A 48 7.39 -0.56 -2.80
C SER A 48 6.67 0.40 -1.85
N LEU A 49 7.33 0.82 -0.77
CA LEU A 49 6.77 1.77 0.19
C LEU A 49 6.47 3.12 -0.48
N GLN A 50 7.43 3.67 -1.23
CA GLN A 50 7.28 4.94 -1.95
C GLN A 50 6.10 4.90 -2.91
N GLN A 51 5.94 3.79 -3.65
CA GLN A 51 4.82 3.61 -4.56
C GLN A 51 3.47 3.63 -3.83
N VAL A 52 3.34 2.89 -2.73
CA VAL A 52 2.10 2.81 -1.95
C VAL A 52 1.74 4.17 -1.31
N VAL A 53 2.74 4.90 -0.83
CA VAL A 53 2.55 6.25 -0.27
C VAL A 53 2.11 7.22 -1.35
N ALA A 54 2.78 7.24 -2.51
CA ALA A 54 2.43 8.11 -3.63
C ALA A 54 1.00 7.83 -4.13
N GLN A 55 0.62 6.56 -4.28
CA GLN A 55 -0.75 6.18 -4.64
C GLN A 55 -1.77 6.66 -3.60
N GLY A 56 -1.44 6.56 -2.31
CA GLY A 56 -2.28 7.07 -1.23
C GLY A 56 -2.49 8.59 -1.33
N GLN A 57 -1.42 9.34 -1.56
CA GLN A 57 -1.46 10.80 -1.70
C GLN A 57 -2.25 11.23 -2.94
N ILE A 58 -2.06 10.56 -4.08
CA ILE A 58 -2.82 10.83 -5.31
C ILE A 58 -4.31 10.61 -5.06
N ARG A 59 -4.70 9.48 -4.45
CA ARG A 59 -6.11 9.20 -4.13
C ARG A 59 -6.69 10.24 -3.18
N ALA A 60 -5.97 10.63 -2.14
CA ALA A 60 -6.42 11.67 -1.21
C ALA A 60 -6.62 13.02 -1.92
N TYR A 61 -5.67 13.40 -2.78
CA TYR A 61 -5.76 14.61 -3.59
C TYR A 61 -6.95 14.58 -4.56
N ASP A 62 -7.16 13.48 -5.26
CA ASP A 62 -8.28 13.31 -6.19
C ASP A 62 -9.64 13.40 -5.48
N CYS A 63 -9.77 12.81 -4.28
CA CYS A 63 -10.97 12.92 -3.45
C CYS A 63 -11.27 14.37 -3.02
N LEU A 64 -10.24 15.18 -2.75
CA LEU A 64 -10.40 16.59 -2.39
C LEU A 64 -10.78 17.46 -3.59
N ARG A 65 -10.22 17.17 -4.77
CA ARG A 65 -10.39 18.02 -5.96
C ARG A 65 -11.63 17.70 -6.78
N ARG A 66 -12.09 16.44 -6.78
CA ARG A 66 -13.36 16.04 -7.42
C ARG A 66 -14.36 15.69 -6.32
N PRO A 67 -15.03 16.68 -5.70
CA PRO A 67 -16.23 16.37 -4.95
C PRO A 67 -17.15 15.64 -5.94
N LYS A 68 -17.58 14.42 -5.58
CA LYS A 68 -18.52 13.62 -6.37
C LYS A 68 -19.60 14.57 -6.87
N ILE A 69 -19.63 14.83 -8.18
CA ILE A 69 -20.72 15.57 -8.80
C ILE A 69 -21.94 14.75 -8.44
N GLN A 70 -22.76 15.22 -7.50
CA GLN A 70 -24.05 14.63 -7.26
C GLN A 70 -24.75 14.66 -8.61
N PRO A 71 -25.27 13.53 -9.13
CA PRO A 71 -26.09 13.59 -10.33
C PRO A 71 -27.20 14.58 -10.01
N HIS A 72 -27.18 15.71 -10.73
CA HIS A 72 -28.24 16.69 -10.67
C HIS A 72 -29.49 15.95 -11.15
N VAL A 73 -30.31 15.50 -10.21
CA VAL A 73 -31.59 14.88 -10.50
C VAL A 73 -32.35 15.94 -11.27
N GLY A 74 -32.54 15.68 -12.56
CA GLY A 74 -33.16 16.60 -13.49
C GLY A 74 -34.47 17.12 -12.92
N ILE A 75 -34.62 18.44 -12.94
CA ILE A 75 -35.86 19.12 -12.65
C ILE A 75 -36.86 18.59 -13.69
N ALA A 76 -37.84 17.81 -13.25
CA ALA A 76 -38.90 17.31 -14.12
C ALA A 76 -39.65 18.52 -14.72
N PRO A 77 -39.93 18.53 -16.04
CA PRO A 77 -40.75 19.58 -16.62
C PRO A 77 -42.18 19.46 -16.06
N THR A 78 -42.69 20.55 -15.51
CA THR A 78 -44.11 20.73 -15.21
C THR A 78 -44.90 20.64 -16.51
N GLU A 79 -45.67 19.55 -16.66
CA GLU A 79 -46.75 19.49 -17.65
C GLU A 79 -47.97 20.31 -17.15
N ASN A 80 -48.66 20.87 -18.14
CA ASN A 80 -49.63 21.96 -18.11
C ASN A 80 -51.06 21.45 -17.88
#